data_AF-E3Q0E3-F1
#
_entry.id   AF-E3Q0E3-F1
#
_cell.length_a   1.000
_cell.length_b   1.000
_cell.length_c   1.000
_cell.angle_alpha   90.00
_cell.angle_beta   90.00
_cell.angle_gamma   90.00
#
_symmetry.space_group_name_H-M   'P 1'
#
loop_
_entity.id
_entity.type
_entity.pdbx_description
1 polymer ?
#
loop_
_entity_poly.entity_id
_entity_poly.type
_entity_poly.pdbx_seq_one_letter_code
_entity_poly.pdbx_strand_id
1 'polypeptide(L)'
;TNCYTGNTWDTDLCPDDATCAANCALDGADYEGTYGASTSGDALSLTFVTTDSYGTNIGSRLYLMEDDSTYQSFELLNREFTFDVDVSDLPCGLNGAL
;
A
#
# COMPACT_ATOMS: atom_id res chain seq x y z
N THR A 1 -15.68 3.05 14.89
CA THR A 1 -14.63 3.56 15.80
C THR A 1 -13.31 3.06 15.29
N ASN A 2 -12.28 3.90 15.30
CA ASN A 2 -10.97 3.51 14.80
C ASN A 2 -10.19 2.79 15.90
N CYS A 3 -9.58 1.66 15.59
CA CYS A 3 -8.60 1.05 16.49
C CYS A 3 -7.27 1.82 16.51
N TYR A 4 -6.97 2.54 15.43
CA TYR A 4 -5.75 3.33 15.27
C TYR A 4 -6.06 4.66 14.59
N THR A 5 -5.51 5.77 15.06
CA THR A 5 -5.67 7.09 14.42
C THR A 5 -4.39 7.91 14.54
N GLY A 6 -3.92 8.43 13.41
CA GLY A 6 -2.65 9.16 13.32
C GLY A 6 -1.47 8.25 13.64
N ASN A 7 -1.02 8.28 14.90
CA ASN A 7 0.11 7.52 15.40
C ASN A 7 -0.18 6.74 16.71
N THR A 8 -1.46 6.61 17.08
CA THR A 8 -1.87 6.08 18.40
C THR A 8 -2.96 5.02 18.25
N TRP A 9 -2.86 3.95 19.04
CA TRP A 9 -3.87 2.90 19.20
C TRP A 9 -4.89 3.25 20.29
N ASP A 10 -6.14 2.87 20.10
CA ASP A 10 -7.18 2.94 21.13
C ASP A 10 -6.97 1.79 22.13
N THR A 11 -6.57 2.11 23.36
CA THR A 11 -6.22 1.11 24.38
C THR A 11 -7.42 0.35 24.95
N ASP A 12 -8.64 0.85 24.77
CA ASP A 12 -9.86 0.15 25.21
C ASP A 12 -10.23 -0.95 24.20
N LEU A 13 -9.98 -0.71 22.91
CA LEU A 13 -10.16 -1.69 21.84
C LEU A 13 -8.96 -2.63 21.67
N CYS A 14 -7.75 -2.12 21.92
CA CYS A 14 -6.46 -2.80 21.75
C CYS A 14 -5.61 -2.81 23.04
N PRO A 15 -6.05 -3.51 24.10
CA PRO A 15 -5.29 -3.62 25.34
C PRO A 15 -4.07 -4.58 25.22
N ASP A 16 -4.13 -5.50 24.26
CA ASP A 16 -3.08 -6.46 23.91
C ASP A 16 -3.23 -6.88 22.44
N ASP A 17 -2.17 -7.47 21.87
CA ASP A 17 -2.07 -7.78 20.44
C ASP A 17 -3.18 -8.74 19.95
N ALA A 18 -3.49 -9.78 20.73
CA ALA A 18 -4.45 -10.80 20.33
C ALA A 18 -5.89 -10.26 20.38
N THR A 19 -6.21 -9.53 21.45
CA THR A 19 -7.50 -8.85 21.60
C THR A 19 -7.70 -7.78 20.52
N CYS A 20 -6.67 -6.99 20.23
CA CYS A 20 -6.71 -5.98 19.17
C CYS A 20 -6.99 -6.62 17.80
N ALA A 21 -6.26 -7.68 17.44
CA ALA A 21 -6.46 -8.39 16.17
C ALA A 21 -7.86 -9.01 16.04
N ALA A 22 -8.49 -9.42 17.15
CA ALA A 22 -9.85 -9.95 17.15
C ALA A 22 -10.92 -8.85 17.08
N ASN A 23 -10.66 -7.68 17.68
CA ASN A 23 -11.62 -6.57 17.76
C ASN A 23 -11.60 -5.66 16.52
N CYS A 24 -10.49 -5.64 15.79
CA CYS A 24 -10.23 -4.68 14.71
C CYS A 24 -10.21 -5.36 13.35
N ALA A 25 -10.59 -4.60 12.32
CA ALA A 25 -10.56 -5.06 10.94
C ALA A 25 -9.77 -4.08 10.08
N LEU A 26 -9.06 -4.62 9.09
CA LEU A 26 -8.62 -3.85 7.93
C LEU A 26 -9.76 -3.88 6.91
N ASP A 27 -10.10 -2.72 6.37
CA ASP A 27 -11.15 -2.56 5.37
C ASP A 27 -10.55 -2.42 3.95
N GLY A 28 -11.42 -2.31 2.95
CA GLY A 28 -11.02 -2.03 1.57
C GLY A 28 -10.33 -0.67 1.39
N ALA A 29 -9.75 -0.48 0.20
CA ALA A 29 -8.99 0.72 -0.15
C ALA A 29 -9.56 1.40 -1.41
N ASP A 30 -9.75 2.72 -1.35
CA ASP A 30 -9.90 3.56 -2.53
C ASP A 30 -8.52 3.87 -3.12
N TYR A 31 -8.05 3.00 -4.02
CA TYR A 31 -6.71 3.05 -4.58
C TYR A 31 -6.38 4.38 -5.25
N GLU A 32 -7.28 4.88 -6.10
CA GLU A 32 -7.02 6.11 -6.87
C GLU A 32 -7.28 7.35 -6.02
N GLY A 33 -8.44 7.44 -5.36
CA GLY A 33 -8.87 8.66 -4.66
C GLY A 33 -8.11 8.95 -3.36
N THR A 34 -7.83 7.91 -2.57
CA THR A 34 -7.15 8.06 -1.28
C THR A 34 -5.64 7.80 -1.38
N TYR A 35 -5.23 6.79 -2.17
CA TYR A 35 -3.83 6.33 -2.19
C TYR A 35 -3.05 6.74 -3.44
N GLY A 36 -3.69 7.33 -4.45
CA GLY A 36 -3.03 7.76 -5.69
C GLY A 36 -2.34 6.63 -6.46
N ALA A 37 -2.86 5.41 -6.35
CA ALA A 37 -2.41 4.24 -7.07
C ALA A 37 -3.40 3.92 -8.20
N SER A 38 -2.89 3.81 -9.43
CA SER A 38 -3.71 3.48 -10.59
C SER A 38 -2.96 2.59 -11.58
N THR A 39 -3.71 1.87 -12.40
CA THR A 39 -3.16 0.95 -13.41
C THR A 39 -3.75 1.23 -14.77
N SER A 40 -2.95 1.05 -15.83
CA SER A 40 -3.41 1.11 -17.21
C SER A 40 -2.67 0.07 -18.05
N GLY A 41 -3.34 -1.04 -18.39
CA GLY A 41 -2.69 -2.16 -19.05
C GLY A 41 -1.66 -2.83 -18.13
N ASP A 42 -0.39 -2.79 -18.53
CA ASP A 42 0.76 -3.34 -17.81
C ASP A 42 1.48 -2.32 -16.91
N ALA A 43 1.03 -1.05 -16.90
CA ALA A 43 1.65 0.01 -16.11
C ALA A 43 0.95 0.21 -14.75
N LEU A 44 1.76 0.38 -13.70
CA LEU A 44 1.36 0.82 -12.36
C LEU A 44 1.95 2.21 -12.08
N SER A 45 1.10 3.17 -11.72
CA SER A 45 1.51 4.53 -11.32
C SER A 45 1.25 4.76 -9.83
N LEU A 46 2.23 5.30 -9.11
CA LEU A 46 2.17 5.55 -7.67
C LEU A 46 2.46 7.03 -7.38
N THR A 47 1.42 7.76 -6.97
CA THR A 47 1.54 9.16 -6.56
C THR A 47 2.06 9.25 -5.12
N PHE A 48 3.06 10.11 -4.88
CA PHE A 48 3.68 10.19 -3.57
C PHE A 48 2.80 10.84 -2.49
N VAL A 49 2.02 11.87 -2.83
CA VAL A 49 1.12 12.56 -1.88
C VAL A 49 -0.26 12.66 -2.50
N THR A 50 -1.25 12.07 -1.82
CA THR A 50 -2.66 12.12 -2.23
C THR A 50 -3.48 12.69 -1.09
N THR A 51 -4.39 13.62 -1.39
CA THR A 51 -5.24 14.27 -0.39
C THR A 51 -6.70 14.09 -0.77
N ASP A 52 -7.50 13.61 0.17
CA ASP A 52 -8.94 13.44 0.04
C ASP A 52 -9.69 14.19 1.15
N SER A 53 -11.00 13.95 1.28
CA SER A 53 -11.82 14.59 2.31
C SER A 53 -11.55 14.11 3.73
N TYR A 54 -10.83 13.00 3.91
CA TYR A 54 -10.59 12.33 5.19
C TYR A 54 -9.15 12.51 5.68
N GLY A 55 -8.21 12.84 4.80
CA GLY A 55 -6.84 13.17 5.17
C GLY A 55 -5.86 13.22 4.01
N THR A 56 -4.58 13.08 4.34
CA THR A 56 -3.48 13.02 3.38
C THR A 56 -2.76 11.69 3.55
N ASN A 57 -2.64 10.93 2.45
CA ASN A 57 -1.81 9.75 2.36
C ASN A 57 -0.42 10.11 1.81
N ILE A 58 0.63 9.49 2.35
CA ILE A 58 2.04 9.71 1.96
C ILE A 58 2.67 8.36 1.59
N GLY A 59 2.97 8.18 0.31
CA GLY A 59 3.56 6.97 -0.26
C GLY A 59 2.61 5.78 -0.30
N SER A 60 3.10 4.67 -0.82
CA SER A 60 2.35 3.42 -0.93
C SER A 60 3.32 2.22 -1.03
N ARG A 61 2.81 1.03 -0.70
CA ARG A 61 3.50 -0.25 -0.94
C ARG A 61 2.47 -1.26 -1.39
N LEU A 62 2.70 -1.87 -2.56
CA LEU A 62 1.79 -2.83 -3.17
C LEU A 62 2.51 -4.16 -3.39
N TYR A 63 1.72 -5.21 -3.55
CA TYR A 63 2.18 -6.56 -3.90
C TYR A 63 1.44 -7.00 -5.16
N LEU A 64 2.14 -7.71 -6.04
CA LEU A 64 1.50 -8.31 -7.21
C LEU A 64 0.68 -9.52 -6.75
N MET A 65 -0.58 -9.59 -7.20
CA MET A 65 -1.52 -10.65 -6.89
C MET A 65 -1.63 -11.62 -8.07
N GLU A 66 -1.69 -12.92 -7.80
CA GLU A 66 -2.06 -13.95 -8.79
C GLU A 66 -3.58 -14.02 -8.93
N ASP A 67 -4.28 -13.91 -7.81
CA ASP A 67 -5.74 -13.84 -7.69
C ASP A 67 -6.16 -12.95 -6.50
N ASP A 68 -7.46 -12.85 -6.21
CA ASP A 68 -8.02 -12.00 -5.13
C ASP A 68 -7.48 -12.33 -3.72
N SER A 69 -6.86 -13.50 -3.52
CA SER A 69 -6.46 -14.04 -2.22
C SER A 69 -5.00 -14.48 -2.12
N THR A 70 -4.27 -14.55 -3.24
CA THR A 70 -2.90 -15.07 -3.27
C THR A 70 -1.93 -14.14 -3.99
N TYR A 71 -0.73 -13.98 -3.42
CA TYR A 71 0.35 -13.22 -4.04
C TYR A 71 0.97 -13.98 -5.20
N GLN A 72 1.28 -13.26 -6.28
CA GLN A 72 2.09 -13.80 -7.37
C GLN A 72 3.50 -14.08 -6.85
N SER A 73 3.85 -15.35 -6.74
CA SER A 73 5.17 -15.80 -6.31
C SER A 73 6.12 -15.92 -7.50
N PHE A 74 7.41 -15.68 -7.26
CA PHE A 74 8.47 -15.76 -8.28
C PHE A 74 9.62 -16.63 -7.81
N GLU A 75 9.99 -17.64 -8.60
CA GLU A 75 11.22 -18.42 -8.43
C GLU A 75 12.34 -17.82 -9.28
N LEU A 76 13.08 -16.86 -8.71
CA LEU A 76 14.05 -16.05 -9.47
C LEU A 76 15.40 -16.74 -9.72
N LEU A 77 15.70 -17.85 -9.03
CA LEU A 77 17.00 -18.52 -9.16
C LEU A 77 17.20 -19.02 -10.60
N ASN A 78 18.26 -18.54 -11.25
CA ASN A 78 18.60 -18.86 -12.64
C ASN A 78 17.48 -18.50 -13.64
N ARG A 79 16.74 -17.41 -13.36
CA ARG A 79 15.75 -16.78 -14.24
C ARG A 79 16.12 -15.31 -14.48
N GLU A 80 15.48 -14.70 -15.46
CA GLU A 80 15.55 -13.27 -15.73
C GLU A 80 14.22 -12.60 -15.32
N PHE A 81 14.31 -11.43 -14.70
CA PHE A 81 13.17 -10.57 -14.38
C PHE A 81 13.48 -9.16 -14.91
N THR A 82 12.56 -8.61 -15.69
CA THR A 82 12.73 -7.34 -16.40
C THR A 82 11.48 -6.50 -16.24
N PHE A 83 11.65 -5.19 -16.08
CA PHE A 83 10.56 -4.21 -16.01
C PHE A 83 11.05 -2.87 -16.56
N ASP A 84 10.10 -2.08 -17.08
CA ASP A 84 10.33 -0.69 -17.43
C ASP A 84 9.97 0.21 -16.25
N VAL A 85 10.69 1.32 -16.09
CA VAL A 85 10.43 2.29 -15.03
C VAL A 85 10.65 3.72 -15.52
N ASP A 86 9.71 4.60 -15.19
CA ASP A 86 9.86 6.05 -15.36
C ASP A 86 10.05 6.69 -13.98
N VAL A 87 11.24 7.27 -13.77
CA VAL A 87 11.60 8.00 -12.55
C VAL A 87 11.84 9.49 -12.83
N SER A 88 11.39 9.99 -13.97
CA SER A 88 11.62 11.39 -14.39
C SER A 88 11.04 12.42 -13.41
N ASP A 89 9.94 12.08 -12.74
CA ASP A 89 9.27 12.90 -11.73
C ASP A 89 9.61 12.49 -10.27
N LEU A 90 10.68 11.70 -10.06
CA LEU A 90 11.11 11.24 -8.73
C LEU A 90 12.37 11.99 -8.25
N PRO A 91 12.23 13.13 -7.55
CA PRO A 91 13.37 13.93 -7.09
C PRO A 91 14.15 13.29 -5.94
N CYS A 92 15.32 13.89 -5.63
CA CYS A 92 16.13 13.53 -4.47
C CYS A 92 15.31 13.46 -3.17
N GLY A 93 15.55 12.44 -2.36
CA GLY A 93 14.84 12.21 -1.10
C GLY A 93 13.64 11.26 -1.23
N LEU A 94 13.28 10.86 -2.45
CA LEU A 94 12.28 9.83 -2.70
C LEU A 94 12.92 8.51 -3.15
N ASN A 95 12.15 7.42 -3.05
CA ASN A 95 12.57 6.09 -3.48
C ASN A 95 11.38 5.34 -4.10
N GLY A 96 11.46 5.07 -5.40
CA GLY A 96 10.57 4.14 -6.10
C GLY A 96 11.23 2.77 -6.15
N ALA A 97 10.72 1.82 -5.36
CA ALA A 97 11.34 0.52 -5.15
C ALA A 97 10.48 -0.60 -5.72
N LEU A 98 11.14 -1.53 -6.41
CA LEU A 98 10.61 -2.81 -6.87
C LEU A 98 11.54 -3.93 -6.40
#